data_AF-A0A353M8W4-F1
#
_entry.id   AF-A0A353M8W4-F1
#
_cell.length_a   1.000
_cell.length_b   1.000
_cell.length_c   1.000
_cell.angle_alpha   90.00
_cell.angle_beta   90.00
_cell.angle_gamma   90.00
#
_symmetry.space_group_name_H-M   'P 1'
#
loop_
_entity.id
_entity.type
_entity.pdbx_description
1 polymer ?
#
loop_
_entity_poly.entity_id
_entity_poly.type
_entity_poly.pdbx_seq_one_letter_code
_entity_poly.pdbx_strand_id
1 'polypeptide(L)'
;MIVKRGCVVTHSVAQEWGIGKVTEVNEIRATIQFNDGMIRKISSSHFTSLQPADPASYLPPVEKVPVAKARAPRAVSTKPKKAKKLVEAVPVV
;
A
#
# COMPACT_ATOMS: atom_id res chain seq x y z
N MET A 1 -19.21 -7.90 0.24
CA MET A 1 -18.47 -8.45 1.39
C MET A 1 -18.22 -7.35 2.42
N ILE A 2 -18.36 -7.64 3.72
CA ILE A 2 -18.03 -6.71 4.81
C ILE A 2 -16.60 -7.00 5.26
N VAL A 3 -15.66 -6.07 5.03
CA VAL A 3 -14.26 -6.22 5.43
C VAL A 3 -14.07 -5.54 6.79
N LYS A 4 -13.62 -6.30 7.80
CA LYS A 4 -13.28 -5.77 9.13
C LYS A 4 -11.80 -5.96 9.42
N ARG A 5 -11.28 -5.12 10.31
CA ARG A 5 -9.91 -5.26 10.81
C ARG A 5 -9.74 -6.62 11.48
N GLY A 6 -8.62 -7.29 11.19
CA GLY A 6 -8.31 -8.62 11.71
C GLY A 6 -8.93 -9.78 10.93
N CYS A 7 -9.85 -9.52 10.01
CA CYS A 7 -10.35 -10.57 9.11
C CYS A 7 -9.24 -11.08 8.19
N VAL A 8 -9.32 -12.36 7.88
CA VAL A 8 -8.45 -13.05 6.93
C VAL A 8 -9.22 -13.25 5.64
N VAL A 9 -8.59 -12.88 4.53
CA VAL A 9 -9.21 -12.80 3.20
C VAL A 9 -8.25 -13.31 2.13
N THR A 10 -8.78 -13.73 1.00
CA THR A 10 -8.03 -14.08 -0.20
C THR A 10 -8.55 -13.29 -1.40
N HIS A 11 -7.72 -13.07 -2.41
CA HIS A 11 -8.09 -12.32 -3.60
C HIS A 11 -8.43 -13.27 -4.75
N SER A 12 -9.67 -13.27 -5.23
CA SER A 12 -10.13 -14.21 -6.26
C SER A 12 -9.45 -14.02 -7.60
N VAL A 13 -9.10 -12.78 -7.96
CA VAL A 13 -8.50 -12.45 -9.27
C VAL A 13 -6.99 -12.62 -9.25
N ALA A 14 -6.36 -12.55 -8.07
CA ALA A 14 -4.92 -12.58 -7.91
C ALA A 14 -4.56 -13.66 -6.88
N GLN A 15 -4.79 -14.92 -7.27
CA GLN A 15 -4.54 -16.07 -6.41
C GLN A 15 -3.07 -16.16 -5.98
N GLU A 16 -2.15 -15.59 -6.77
CA GLU A 16 -0.73 -15.44 -6.45
C GLU A 16 -0.46 -14.66 -5.15
N TRP A 17 -1.35 -13.76 -4.73
CA TRP A 17 -1.18 -13.03 -3.47
C TRP A 17 -1.46 -13.93 -2.26
N GLY A 18 -2.20 -15.01 -2.45
CA GLY A 18 -2.59 -15.95 -1.41
C GLY A 18 -3.50 -15.32 -0.36
N ILE A 19 -3.33 -15.78 0.88
CA ILE A 19 -4.13 -15.37 2.04
C ILE A 19 -3.52 -14.12 2.66
N GLY A 20 -4.36 -13.17 3.05
CA GLY A 20 -3.93 -11.93 3.69
C GLY A 20 -4.80 -11.54 4.86
N LYS A 21 -4.20 -10.85 5.83
CA LYS A 21 -4.87 -10.30 7.00
C LYS A 21 -5.11 -8.81 6.83
N VAL A 22 -6.33 -8.38 7.10
CA VAL A 22 -6.72 -6.97 7.07
C VAL A 22 -6.13 -6.28 8.30
N THR A 23 -5.14 -5.41 8.09
CA THR A 23 -4.47 -4.69 9.17
C THR A 23 -5.16 -3.38 9.51
N GLU A 24 -5.77 -2.73 8.51
CA GLU A 24 -6.47 -1.45 8.63
C GLU A 24 -7.67 -1.39 7.66
N VAL A 25 -8.76 -0.76 8.10
CA VAL A 25 -9.93 -0.49 7.24
C VAL A 25 -10.29 0.98 7.37
N ASN A 26 -10.41 1.65 6.23
CA ASN A 26 -10.91 3.01 6.09
C ASN A 26 -12.20 2.98 5.25
N GLU A 27 -12.96 4.08 5.26
CA GLU A 27 -14.22 4.22 4.51
C GLU A 27 -14.05 3.95 2.99
N ILE A 28 -12.88 4.28 2.44
CA ILE A 28 -12.60 4.16 1.00
C ILE A 28 -11.76 2.94 0.63
N ARG A 29 -11.07 2.30 1.58
CA ARG A 29 -10.12 1.21 1.29
C ARG A 29 -9.74 0.39 2.52
N ALA A 30 -9.36 -0.86 2.29
CA ALA A 30 -8.72 -1.72 3.28
C ALA A 30 -7.23 -1.91 2.96
N THR A 31 -6.41 -1.97 4.00
CA THR A 31 -5.00 -2.34 3.92
C THR A 31 -4.86 -3.79 4.36
N ILE A 32 -4.27 -4.62 3.49
CA ILE A 32 -4.19 -6.07 3.68
C ILE A 32 -2.73 -6.49 3.55
N GLN A 33 -2.24 -7.24 4.53
CA GLN A 33 -0.93 -7.88 4.50
C GLN A 33 -1.08 -9.32 4.04
N PHE A 34 -0.57 -9.63 2.85
CA PHE A 34 -0.62 -10.96 2.27
C PHE A 34 0.55 -11.84 2.73
N ASN A 35 0.39 -13.16 2.68
CA ASN A 35 1.44 -14.14 3.01
C ASN A 35 2.69 -14.00 2.12
N ASP A 36 2.54 -13.41 0.93
CA ASP A 36 3.63 -12.98 0.03
C ASP A 36 4.56 -11.91 0.66
N GLY A 37 4.23 -11.39 1.85
CA GLY A 37 5.01 -10.36 2.52
C GLY A 37 4.66 -8.94 2.08
N MET A 38 3.87 -8.78 1.02
CA MET A 38 3.43 -7.48 0.53
C MET A 38 2.18 -6.96 1.24
N ILE A 39 2.19 -5.67 1.55
CA ILE A 39 1.03 -4.92 2.01
C ILE A 39 0.39 -4.24 0.80
N ARG A 40 -0.86 -4.58 0.49
CA ARG A 40 -1.62 -4.00 -0.64
C ARG A 40 -2.85 -3.26 -0.12
N LYS A 41 -3.19 -2.15 -0.78
CA LYS A 41 -4.37 -1.33 -0.46
C LYS A 41 -5.45 -1.61 -1.47
N ILE A 42 -6.59 -2.12 -1.02
CA ILE A 42 -7.72 -2.48 -1.87
C ILE A 42 -8.84 -1.47 -1.63
N SER A 43 -9.29 -0.80 -2.70
CA SER A 43 -10.41 0.13 -2.66
C SER A 43 -11.71 -0.60 -2.29
N SER A 44 -12.64 0.08 -1.63
CA SER A 44 -13.96 -0.49 -1.29
C SER A 44 -14.72 -0.97 -2.53
N SER A 45 -14.54 -0.31 -3.68
CA SER A 45 -15.08 -0.73 -4.99
C SER A 45 -14.62 -2.12 -5.45
N HIS A 46 -13.51 -2.64 -4.92
CA HIS A 46 -12.95 -3.93 -5.28
C HIS A 46 -13.11 -4.98 -4.17
N PHE A 47 -13.91 -4.71 -3.13
CA PHE A 47 -14.17 -5.68 -2.07
C PHE A 47 -14.96 -6.91 -2.52
N THR A 48 -15.61 -6.84 -3.68
CA THR A 48 -16.28 -7.99 -4.31
C THR A 48 -15.28 -9.04 -4.80
N SER A 49 -14.04 -8.65 -5.10
CA SER A 49 -12.95 -9.55 -5.50
C SER A 49 -12.24 -10.20 -4.31
N LEU A 50 -12.61 -9.84 -3.08
CA LEU A 50 -12.13 -10.47 -1.86
C LEU A 50 -13.08 -11.59 -1.46
N GLN A 51 -12.52 -12.68 -0.97
CA GLN A 51 -13.25 -13.80 -0.39
C GLN A 51 -12.77 -14.00 1.05
N PRO A 52 -13.67 -14.38 1.97
CA PRO A 52 -13.27 -14.79 3.31
C PRO A 52 -12.37 -16.03 3.23
N ALA A 53 -11.31 -16.04 4.01
CA ALA A 53 -10.39 -17.17 4.11
C ALA A 53 -10.27 -17.60 5.57
N ASP A 54 -9.85 -18.86 5.76
CA ASP A 54 -9.70 -19.42 7.08
C ASP A 54 -8.55 -18.71 7.85
N PRO A 55 -8.79 -18.24 9.09
CA PRO A 55 -7.79 -17.51 9.84
C PRO A 55 -6.61 -18.36 10.32
N ALA A 56 -6.77 -19.68 10.45
CA ALA A 56 -5.66 -20.58 10.81
C ALA A 56 -4.70 -20.81 9.64
N SER A 57 -5.13 -20.50 8.41
CA SER A 57 -4.30 -20.59 7.20
C SER A 57 -3.45 -19.35 6.93
N TYR A 58 -3.62 -18.27 7.70
CA TYR A 58 -2.79 -17.07 7.58
C TYR A 58 -1.45 -17.27 8.29
N LEU A 59 -0.36 -17.06 7.54
CA LEU A 59 1.00 -17.14 8.07
C LEU A 59 1.60 -15.74 8.04
N PRO A 60 1.75 -15.07 9.20
CA PRO A 60 2.28 -13.71 9.21
C PRO A 60 3.70 -13.71 8.63
N PRO A 61 3.94 -12.93 7.57
CA PRO A 61 5.29 -12.80 7.03
C PRO A 61 6.19 -12.18 8.11
N VAL A 62 7.40 -12.74 8.27
CA VAL A 62 8.38 -12.27 9.26
C VAL A 62 8.58 -10.77 9.05
N GLU A 63 8.21 -10.00 10.06
CA GLU A 63 8.08 -8.55 10.02
C GLU A 63 9.39 -7.88 9.60
N LYS A 64 9.54 -7.57 8.31
CA LYS A 64 10.45 -6.51 7.89
C LYS A 64 9.66 -5.22 8.00
N VAL A 65 9.84 -4.59 9.16
CA VAL A 65 9.41 -3.24 9.55
C VAL A 65 8.94 -2.43 8.32
N PRO A 66 7.64 -2.10 8.22
CA PRO A 66 7.17 -1.27 7.12
C PRO A 66 7.88 0.07 7.22
N VAL A 67 8.83 0.30 6.32
CA VAL A 67 9.46 1.61 6.13
C VAL A 67 8.33 2.52 5.70
N ALA A 68 7.77 3.23 6.66
CA ALA A 68 6.77 4.26 6.44
C ALA A 68 7.42 5.27 5.49
N LYS A 69 7.18 5.12 4.19
CA LYS A 69 7.46 6.19 3.25
C LYS A 69 6.49 7.30 3.60
N ALA A 70 7.03 8.23 4.37
CA ALA A 70 6.41 9.46 4.78
C ALA A 70 5.67 10.07 3.59
N ARG A 71 4.43 10.43 3.88
CA ARG A 71 3.52 11.20 3.06
C ARG A 71 4.29 12.36 2.41
N ALA A 72 4.58 12.30 1.12
CA ALA A 72 4.87 13.51 0.38
C ALA A 72 3.52 14.25 0.21
N PRO A 73 3.34 15.47 0.77
CA PRO A 73 2.16 16.26 0.45
C PRO A 73 2.18 16.48 -1.07
N ARG A 74 1.09 16.10 -1.74
CA ARG A 74 0.88 16.40 -3.15
C ARG A 74 0.74 17.92 -3.26
N ALA A 75 1.86 18.60 -3.47
CA ALA A 75 1.89 20.00 -3.84
C ALA A 75 1.11 20.13 -5.15
N VAL A 76 0.05 20.91 -5.10
CA VAL A 76 -0.82 21.25 -6.23
C VAL A 76 0.07 21.86 -7.30
N SER A 77 0.16 21.21 -8.46
CA SER A 77 0.97 21.70 -9.58
C SER A 77 0.33 22.93 -10.20
N THR A 78 0.76 24.12 -9.78
CA THR A 78 0.62 25.35 -10.55
C THR A 78 1.95 25.63 -11.25
N LYS A 79 2.08 25.20 -12.51
CA LYS A 79 3.02 25.83 -13.46
C LYS A 79 2.55 27.28 -13.70
N PRO A 80 3.38 28.28 -14.11
CA PRO A 80 4.50 28.11 -15.05
C PRO A 80 5.70 29.09 -14.90
N LYS A 81 6.63 28.97 -15.87
CA LYS A 81 7.59 29.96 -16.43
C LYS A 81 9.05 29.98 -15.93
N LYS A 82 9.88 29.43 -16.82
CA LYS A 82 10.89 30.15 -17.64
C LYS A 82 12.14 30.71 -16.91
N ALA A 83 13.22 29.96 -17.12
CA ALA A 83 14.54 30.39 -17.58
C ALA A 83 15.54 31.08 -16.63
N LYS A 84 16.81 30.82 -17.00
CA LYS A 84 18.09 31.46 -16.63
C LYS A 84 18.76 30.77 -15.43
N LYS A 85 19.73 29.86 -15.63
CA LYS A 85 21.12 30.00 -16.12
C LYS A 85 22.00 30.82 -15.15
N LEU A 86 23.22 30.30 -14.94
CA LEU A 86 24.39 30.87 -14.24
C LEU A 86 24.30 30.77 -12.70
N VAL A 87 25.36 30.46 -11.94
CA VAL A 87 26.76 30.12 -12.21
C VAL A 87 27.37 29.59 -10.89
N GLU A 88 28.47 28.84 -10.98
CA GLU A 88 29.51 28.66 -9.93
C GLU A 88 29.12 28.08 -8.56
N ALA A 89 29.98 27.45 -7.78
CA ALA A 89 31.38 27.05 -7.87
C ALA A 89 31.54 25.93 -6.85
N VAL A 90 32.35 24.92 -7.12
CA VAL A 90 32.90 24.05 -6.07
C VAL A 90 34.40 23.85 -6.37
N PRO A 91 35.25 23.81 -5.34
CA PRO A 91 36.57 24.47 -5.33
C PRO A 91 37.76 23.49 -5.39
N VAL A 92 38.97 24.08 -5.45
CA VAL A 92 40.24 23.59 -4.86
C VAL A 92 40.78 22.25 -5.35
N VAL A 93 41.94 22.27 -6.04
CA VAL A 93 43.31 22.06 -5.52
C VAL A 93 44.30 22.71 -6.48
#